data_AF-A0A2T6AEF2-F1
#
_entry.id   AF-A0A2T6AEF2-F1
#
_cell.length_a   1.000
_cell.length_b   1.000
_cell.length_c   1.000
_cell.angle_alpha   90.00
_cell.angle_beta   90.00
_cell.angle_gamma   90.00
#
_symmetry.space_group_name_H-M   'P 1'
#
loop_
_entity.id
_entity.type
_entity.pdbx_description
1 polymer ?
#
loop_
_entity_poly.entity_id
_entity_poly.type
_entity_poly.pdbx_seq_one_letter_code
_entity_poly.pdbx_strand_id
1 'polypeptide(L)'
;MTEIFGITITEWIGYLASFFVLLSFLMRNIVTLRYVNSIGCLFFVAYGILLDSWPVIITNVAIVCVNIYYLFINKKQVQEA
;
A
#
# COMPACT_ATOMS: atom_id res chain seq x y z
N MET A 1 -0.01 -23.82 -9.97
CA MET A 1 -1.11 -24.56 -9.32
C MET A 1 -0.96 -24.48 -7.80
N THR A 2 -1.10 -23.30 -7.23
CA THR A 2 -1.14 -23.12 -5.77
C THR A 2 -2.40 -22.33 -5.47
N GLU A 3 -3.52 -23.05 -5.42
CA GLU A 3 -4.82 -22.54 -5.06
C GLU A 3 -5.13 -23.00 -3.64
N ILE A 4 -5.50 -22.06 -2.78
CA ILE A 4 -5.94 -22.34 -1.40
C ILE A 4 -7.34 -21.74 -1.29
N PHE A 5 -8.35 -22.58 -1.02
CA PHE A 5 -9.78 -22.22 -1.03
C PHE A 5 -10.33 -21.77 -2.41
N GLY A 6 -9.75 -22.23 -3.52
CA GLY A 6 -10.18 -21.83 -4.88
C GLY A 6 -9.77 -20.41 -5.27
N ILE A 7 -8.88 -19.79 -4.48
CA ILE A 7 -8.29 -18.48 -4.73
C ILE A 7 -6.79 -18.68 -4.95
N THR A 8 -6.24 -17.99 -5.95
CA THR A 8 -4.82 -18.05 -6.28
C THR A 8 -3.98 -17.34 -5.19
N ILE A 9 -2.72 -17.78 -5.00
CA ILE A 9 -1.79 -17.04 -4.11
C ILE A 9 -1.70 -15.56 -4.51
N THR A 10 -1.78 -15.27 -5.81
CA THR A 10 -1.79 -13.92 -6.36
C THR A 10 -2.90 -13.07 -5.79
N GLU A 11 -4.14 -13.56 -5.83
CA GLU A 11 -5.31 -12.87 -5.27
C GLU A 11 -5.21 -12.70 -3.76
N TRP A 12 -4.68 -13.70 -3.04
CA TRP A 12 -4.41 -13.57 -1.60
C TRP A 12 -3.46 -12.41 -1.29
N ILE A 13 -2.43 -12.20 -2.09
CA ILE A 13 -1.51 -11.05 -1.95
C ILE A 13 -2.29 -9.74 -2.19
N GLY A 14 -3.16 -9.70 -3.19
CA GLY A 14 -4.02 -8.54 -3.48
C GLY A 14 -4.98 -8.20 -2.32
N TYR A 15 -5.59 -9.22 -1.71
CA TYR A 15 -6.44 -9.04 -0.52
C TYR A 15 -5.64 -8.54 0.68
N LEU A 16 -4.45 -9.10 0.92
CA LEU A 16 -3.56 -8.65 1.99
C LEU A 16 -3.12 -7.20 1.78
N ALA A 17 -2.74 -6.83 0.55
CA ALA A 17 -2.38 -5.46 0.18
C ALA A 17 -3.53 -4.48 0.48
N SER A 18 -4.74 -4.82 0.03
CA SER A 18 -5.95 -4.04 0.26
C SER A 18 -6.25 -3.87 1.75
N PHE A 19 -6.05 -4.91 2.55
CA PHE A 19 -6.24 -4.86 3.99
C PHE A 19 -5.28 -3.86 4.67
N PHE A 20 -3.98 -3.87 4.31
CA PHE A 20 -3.03 -2.90 4.86
C PHE A 20 -3.34 -1.46 4.44
N VAL A 21 -3.74 -1.23 3.19
CA VAL A 21 -4.16 0.10 2.73
C VAL A 21 -5.40 0.57 3.49
N LEU A 22 -6.42 -0.28 3.63
CA LEU A 22 -7.62 0.04 4.41
C LEU A 22 -7.28 0.33 5.88
N LEU A 23 -6.43 -0.49 6.49
CA LEU A 23 -5.97 -0.30 7.87
C LEU A 23 -5.24 1.02 8.05
N SER A 24 -4.49 1.47 7.05
CA SER A 24 -3.79 2.76 7.10
C SER A 24 -4.77 3.93 7.28
N PHE A 25 -5.94 3.88 6.63
CA PHE A 25 -6.97 4.94 6.75
C PHE A 25 -7.63 4.99 8.13
N LEU A 26 -7.57 3.89 8.90
CA LEU A 26 -8.08 3.86 10.27
C LEU A 26 -7.12 4.51 11.28
N MET A 27 -5.88 4.80 10.89
CA MET A 27 -4.86 5.34 11.78
C MET A 27 -5.04 6.85 12.03
N ARG A 28 -5.06 7.24 13.32
CA ARG A 28 -5.17 8.64 13.74
C ARG A 28 -3.91 9.47 13.45
N ASN A 29 -2.74 8.83 13.41
CA ASN A 29 -1.48 9.51 13.16
C ASN A 29 -1.13 9.47 11.66
N ILE A 30 -1.04 10.65 11.04
CA ILE A 30 -0.72 10.84 9.61
C ILE A 30 0.64 10.22 9.25
N VAL A 31 1.59 10.25 10.18
CA VAL A 31 2.92 9.64 9.97
C VAL A 31 2.79 8.12 9.87
N THR A 32 2.12 7.49 10.84
CA THR A 32 1.91 6.03 10.84
C THR A 32 1.06 5.60 9.65
N LEU A 33 0.03 6.39 9.29
CA LEU A 33 -0.78 6.18 8.09
C LEU A 33 0.11 6.09 6.84
N ARG A 34 1.05 7.02 6.65
CA ARG A 34 1.93 7.03 5.47
C ARG A 34 2.90 5.85 5.44
N TYR A 35 3.39 5.39 6.58
CA TYR A 35 4.21 4.19 6.65
C TYR A 35 3.42 2.94 6.27
N VAL A 36 2.24 2.74 6.86
CA VAL A 36 1.41 1.55 6.59
C VAL A 36 0.85 1.57 5.17
N ASN A 37 0.43 2.74 4.66
CA ASN A 37 -0.01 2.88 3.28
C ASN A 37 1.13 2.58 2.30
N SER A 38 2.37 2.97 2.60
CA SER A 38 3.51 2.65 1.73
C SER A 38 3.80 1.15 1.71
N ILE A 39 3.66 0.46 2.84
CA ILE A 39 3.75 -1.01 2.90
C ILE A 39 2.64 -1.65 2.06
N GLY A 40 1.38 -1.23 2.24
CA GLY A 40 0.25 -1.73 1.46
C GLY A 40 0.42 -1.50 -0.04
N CYS A 41 0.91 -0.33 -0.45
CA CYS A 41 1.20 -0.03 -1.86
C CYS A 41 2.35 -0.88 -2.41
N LEU A 42 3.40 -1.17 -1.63
CA LEU A 42 4.46 -2.10 -2.04
C LEU A 42 3.91 -3.50 -2.33
N PHE A 43 3.01 -4.00 -1.48
CA PHE A 43 2.30 -5.26 -1.74
C PHE A 43 1.43 -5.18 -3.00
N PHE A 44 0.77 -4.06 -3.24
CA PHE A 44 0.00 -3.84 -4.48
C PHE A 44 0.88 -3.77 -5.73
N VAL A 45 2.09 -3.23 -5.65
CA VAL A 45 3.05 -3.25 -6.76
C VAL A 45 3.46 -4.69 -7.06
N ALA A 46 3.80 -5.49 -6.04
CA ALA A 46 4.11 -6.91 -6.22
C ALA A 46 2.91 -7.67 -6.81
N TYR A 47 1.71 -7.43 -6.30
CA TYR A 47 0.47 -7.98 -6.84
C TYR A 47 0.25 -7.58 -8.31
N GLY A 48 0.42 -6.29 -8.63
CA GLY A 48 0.27 -5.77 -9.99
C GLY A 48 1.27 -6.37 -10.97
N ILE A 49 2.51 -6.63 -10.54
CA ILE A 49 3.51 -7.34 -11.36
C ILE A 49 3.06 -8.77 -11.62
N LEU A 50 2.58 -9.49 -10.60
CA LEU A 50 2.10 -10.86 -10.78
C LEU A 50 0.83 -10.95 -11.65
N LEU A 51 0.06 -9.86 -11.71
CA LEU A 51 -1.15 -9.75 -12.53
C LEU A 51 -0.89 -9.13 -13.92
N ASP A 52 0.36 -8.78 -14.25
CA ASP A 52 0.76 -7.97 -15.42
C ASP A 52 -0.07 -6.68 -15.60
N SER A 53 -0.55 -6.12 -14.48
CA SER A 53 -1.42 -4.95 -14.46
C SER A 53 -0.62 -3.66 -14.32
N TRP A 54 -0.21 -3.11 -15.46
CA TRP A 54 0.44 -1.81 -15.55
C TRP A 54 -0.25 -0.68 -14.79
N PRO A 55 -1.60 -0.52 -14.83
CA PRO A 55 -2.28 0.52 -14.09
C PRO A 55 -2.08 0.41 -12.57
N VAL A 56 -2.14 -0.81 -12.03
CA VAL A 56 -1.95 -1.06 -10.59
C VAL A 56 -0.53 -0.74 -10.15
N ILE A 57 0.46 -1.13 -10.95
CA ILE A 57 1.88 -0.86 -10.65
C ILE A 57 2.15 0.64 -10.63
N ILE A 58 1.80 1.34 -11.72
CA ILE A 58 2.09 2.78 -11.87
C ILE A 58 1.41 3.59 -10.76
N THR A 59 0.14 3.32 -10.48
CA THR A 59 -0.60 4.05 -9.44
C THR A 59 -0.01 3.85 -8.06
N ASN A 60 0.32 2.61 -7.68
CA ASN A 60 0.88 2.33 -6.35
C ASN A 60 2.31 2.84 -6.19
N VAL A 61 3.13 2.80 -7.24
CA VAL A 61 4.45 3.45 -7.25
C VAL A 61 4.32 4.96 -7.06
N ALA A 62 3.40 5.61 -7.77
CA ALA A 62 3.15 7.04 -7.61
C ALA A 62 2.70 7.39 -6.19
N ILE A 63 1.82 6.58 -5.58
CA ILE A 63 1.38 6.77 -4.18
C ILE A 63 2.55 6.64 -3.21
N VAL A 64 3.44 5.67 -3.40
CA VAL A 64 4.66 5.52 -2.56
C VAL A 64 5.55 6.74 -2.69
N CYS A 65 5.81 7.23 -3.91
CA CYS A 65 6.59 8.46 -4.13
C CYS A 65 5.97 9.67 -3.42
N VAL A 66 4.65 9.84 -3.52
CA VAL A 66 3.93 10.92 -2.84
C VAL A 66 4.04 10.77 -1.32
N ASN A 67 3.82 9.56 -0.78
CA ASN A 67 3.92 9.31 0.66
C ASN A 67 5.32 9.61 1.21
N ILE A 68 6.38 9.21 0.48
CA ILE A 68 7.77 9.49 0.84
C ILE A 68 8.04 10.99 0.81
N TYR A 69 7.66 11.69 -0.27
CA TYR A 69 7.81 13.14 -0.38
C TYR A 69 7.22 13.86 0.84
N TYR A 70 6.01 13.47 1.20
CA TYR A 70 5.27 14.03 2.30
C TYR A 70 5.83 13.69 3.69
N LEU A 71 6.48 12.54 3.84
CA LEU A 71 7.18 12.12 5.06
C LEU A 71 8.48 12.90 5.25
N PHE A 72 9.23 13.15 4.18
CA PHE A 72 10.56 13.78 4.25
C PHE A 72 10.52 15.31 4.18
N ILE A 73 9.63 15.89 3.38
CA ILE A 73 9.62 17.34 3.12
C ILE A 73 8.73 18.11 4.11
N ASN A 74 7.64 17.50 4.58
CA ASN A 74 6.66 18.15 5.45
C ASN A 74 6.85 17.76 6.92
N LYS A 75 7.97 18.17 7.52
CA LYS A 75 8.28 18.02 8.96
C LYS A 75 7.27 18.70 9.92
N LYS A 76 6.19 19.33 9.44
CA LYS A 76 5.29 20.20 10.22
C LYS A 76 3.97 19.58 10.67
N GLN A 77 3.76 18.28 10.50
CA GLN A 77 2.50 17.60 10.87
C GLN A 77 2.73 16.46 11.89
N VAL A 78 3.85 16.50 12.61
CA VAL A 78 4.10 15.58 13.72
C VAL A 78 3.91 16.38 15.01
N GLN A 79 2.92 15.96 15.80
CA GLN A 79 2.76 16.28 17.22
C GLN A 79 1.86 17.48 17.63
N GLU A 80 0.76 17.78 16.93
CA GLU A 80 -0.36 18.54 17.55
C GLU A 80 -1.70 17.93 17.14
N ALA A 81 -2.06 16.79 17.76
CA ALA A 81 -3.43 16.27 17.82
C ALA A 81 -3.59 15.38 19.06
#